data_AF-A0A383F1Z9-F1
#
_entry.id   AF-A0A383F1Z9-F1
#
_cell.length_a   1.000
_cell.length_b   1.000
_cell.length_c   1.000
_cell.angle_alpha   90.00
_cell.angle_beta   90.00
_cell.angle_gamma   90.00
#
_symmetry.space_group_name_H-M   'P 1'
#
loop_
_entity.id
_entity.type
_entity.pdbx_description
1 polymer ?
#
loop_
_entity_poly.entity_id
_entity_poly.type
_entity_poly.pdbx_seq_one_letter_code
_entity_poly.pdbx_strand_id
1 'polypeptide(L)'
;MPEMKHWREDPDEELARLIPTNKLTDFWTTNIHTVVEPGETAVLIKDGSIQEVLTQQRISNLAGGFGNWLSKKMAMDEKFDILMVDNKPFRIEIGVEGMSMDDVAQTGTAKLMLRLDHENSNRIIGVLREKAIKVKKGFFRKRT
;
A
#
# COMPACT_ATOMS: atom_id res chain seq x y z
N MET A 1 -9.07 3.24 21.49
CA MET A 1 -8.52 3.32 20.13
C MET A 1 -9.13 2.19 19.33
N PRO A 2 -9.58 2.39 18.08
CA PRO A 2 -10.12 1.30 17.29
C PRO A 2 -9.01 0.29 17.02
N GLU A 3 -9.32 -0.98 17.22
CA GLU A 3 -8.47 -2.12 16.92
C GLU A 3 -8.20 -2.12 15.40
N MET A 4 -6.97 -1.78 15.00
CA MET A 4 -6.55 -1.88 13.59
C MET A 4 -6.49 -3.38 13.26
N LYS A 5 -7.38 -3.85 12.37
CA LYS A 5 -7.42 -5.25 11.92
C LYS A 5 -6.54 -5.51 10.69
N HIS A 6 -6.06 -4.45 10.05
CA HIS A 6 -5.25 -4.50 8.82
C HIS A 6 -4.22 -3.37 8.81
N TRP A 7 -3.19 -3.47 7.96
CA TRP A 7 -2.14 -2.45 7.87
C TRP A 7 -2.61 -1.10 7.31
N ARG A 8 -3.79 -1.09 6.68
CA ARG A 8 -4.49 0.10 6.17
C ARG A 8 -5.41 0.66 7.24
N GLU A 9 -5.29 1.96 7.47
CA GLU A 9 -6.23 2.76 8.25
C GLU A 9 -7.41 3.21 7.40
N ASP A 10 -7.15 3.57 6.13
CA ASP A 10 -8.17 3.94 5.14
C ASP A 10 -7.95 3.14 3.85
N PRO A 11 -8.63 1.99 3.68
CA PRO A 11 -8.47 1.14 2.51
C PRO A 11 -8.82 1.80 1.18
N ASP A 12 -9.62 2.87 1.18
CA ASP A 12 -10.06 3.57 -0.03
C ASP A 12 -9.02 4.61 -0.50
N GLU A 13 -8.20 5.14 0.41
CA GLU A 13 -7.14 6.13 0.10
C GLU A 13 -5.73 5.51 0.10
N GLU A 14 -5.48 4.46 0.89
CA GLU A 14 -4.15 3.91 1.12
C GLU A 14 -3.84 2.70 0.23
N LEU A 15 -3.03 2.93 -0.81
CA LEU A 15 -2.52 1.86 -1.69
C LEU A 15 -1.19 1.27 -1.24
N ALA A 16 -0.44 2.00 -0.41
CA ALA A 16 0.83 1.54 0.14
C ALA A 16 1.16 2.25 1.46
N ARG A 17 1.85 1.56 2.36
CA ARG A 17 2.28 2.10 3.66
C ARG A 17 3.69 1.62 4.01
N LEU A 18 4.57 2.56 4.34
CA LEU A 18 5.90 2.25 4.86
C LEU A 18 5.82 2.10 6.38
N ILE A 19 6.26 0.95 6.89
CA ILE A 19 6.29 0.62 8.31
C ILE A 19 7.76 0.53 8.75
N PRO A 20 8.25 1.48 9.55
CA PRO A 20 9.64 1.48 9.99
C PRO A 20 9.95 0.39 11.02
N THR A 21 11.21 -0.08 11.08
CA THR A 21 11.63 -1.17 11.99
C THR A 21 11.19 -0.95 13.44
N ASN A 22 11.40 0.27 13.94
CA ASN A 22 11.15 0.64 15.33
C ASN A 22 9.67 0.69 15.70
N LYS A 23 8.77 0.64 14.72
CA LYS A 23 7.32 0.56 14.92
C LYS A 23 6.77 -0.84 14.66
N LEU A 24 7.60 -1.78 14.18
CA LEU A 24 7.16 -3.13 13.86
C LEU A 24 6.63 -3.84 15.11
N THR A 25 7.35 -3.87 16.22
CA THR A 25 6.94 -4.64 17.41
C THR A 25 5.52 -4.28 17.89
N ASP A 26 5.21 -2.99 18.02
CA ASP A 26 3.90 -2.50 18.45
C ASP A 26 2.84 -2.72 17.37
N PHE A 27 3.23 -2.52 16.10
CA PHE A 27 2.36 -2.74 14.96
C PHE A 27 1.95 -4.21 14.82
N TRP A 28 2.86 -5.17 15.02
CA TRP A 28 2.62 -6.58 14.74
C TRP A 28 2.03 -7.34 15.90
N THR A 29 2.28 -6.94 17.14
CA THR A 29 1.63 -7.55 18.32
C THR A 29 0.10 -7.41 18.30
N THR A 30 -0.42 -6.44 17.56
CA THR A 30 -1.87 -6.22 17.37
C THR A 30 -2.43 -6.90 16.09
N ASN A 31 -1.59 -7.30 15.14
CA ASN A 31 -1.98 -7.66 13.76
C ASN A 31 -1.58 -9.09 13.31
N ILE A 32 -1.42 -10.02 14.25
CA ILE A 32 -0.66 -11.28 14.10
C ILE A 32 -1.18 -12.25 13.00
N HIS A 33 -2.46 -12.20 12.60
CA HIS A 33 -3.06 -13.41 12.05
C HIS A 33 -2.86 -13.68 10.55
N THR A 34 -2.89 -12.73 9.61
CA THR A 34 -2.54 -13.00 8.20
C THR A 34 -2.41 -11.66 7.48
N VAL A 35 -1.20 -11.14 7.35
CA VAL A 35 -1.00 -9.74 6.95
C VAL A 35 -0.96 -9.56 5.44
N VAL A 36 -0.30 -10.48 4.73
CA VAL A 36 -0.20 -10.41 3.27
C VAL A 36 -1.31 -11.25 2.67
N GLU A 37 -2.39 -10.56 2.34
CA GLU A 37 -3.55 -11.13 1.67
C GLU A 37 -3.29 -11.44 0.18
N PRO A 38 -4.18 -12.21 -0.47
CA PRO A 38 -4.17 -12.30 -1.92
C PRO A 38 -4.25 -10.90 -2.54
N GLY A 39 -3.31 -10.60 -3.44
CA GLY A 39 -3.22 -9.28 -4.06
C GLY A 39 -2.53 -8.23 -3.20
N GLU A 40 -1.81 -8.61 -2.15
CA GLU A 40 -0.93 -7.70 -1.40
C GLU A 40 0.53 -8.17 -1.47
N THR A 41 1.44 -7.22 -1.31
CA THR A 41 2.89 -7.45 -1.30
C THR A 41 3.54 -6.74 -0.12
N ALA A 42 4.44 -7.44 0.57
CA ALA A 42 5.35 -6.84 1.56
C ALA A 42 6.77 -6.77 0.98
N VAL A 43 7.37 -5.58 0.97
CA VAL A 43 8.72 -5.34 0.46
C VAL A 43 9.64 -5.00 1.63
N LEU A 44 10.65 -5.82 1.85
CA LEU A 44 11.70 -5.58 2.84
C LEU A 44 12.74 -4.63 2.26
N ILE A 45 12.94 -3.49 2.94
CA ILE A 45 13.88 -2.44 2.55
C ILE A 45 14.95 -2.32 3.63
N LYS A 46 16.22 -2.40 3.24
CA LYS A 46 17.37 -2.21 4.14
C LYS A 46 18.36 -1.28 3.48
N ASP A 47 18.77 -0.24 4.19
CA ASP A 47 19.73 0.77 3.72
C ASP A 47 19.37 1.34 2.34
N GLY A 48 18.08 1.56 2.10
CA GLY A 48 17.54 2.08 0.84
C GLY A 48 17.50 1.08 -0.32
N SER A 49 17.94 -0.16 -0.11
CA SER A 49 17.90 -1.25 -1.10
C SER A 49 16.78 -2.24 -0.79
N ILE A 50 16.16 -2.78 -1.84
CA ILE A 50 15.19 -3.87 -1.70
C ILE A 50 15.95 -5.17 -1.46
N GLN A 51 15.68 -5.81 -0.32
CA GLN A 51 16.28 -7.09 0.04
C GLN A 51 15.38 -8.25 -0.37
N GLU A 52 14.07 -8.11 -0.13
CA GLU A 52 13.14 -9.22 -0.29
C GLU A 52 11.74 -8.70 -0.68
N VAL A 53 11.05 -9.44 -1.52
CA VAL A 53 9.64 -9.19 -1.90
C VAL A 53 8.83 -10.42 -1.54
N LEU A 54 7.81 -10.24 -0.71
CA LEU A 54 6.96 -11.29 -0.19
C LEU A 54 5.53 -11.11 -0.68
N THR A 55 5.04 -12.11 -1.40
CA THR A 55 3.63 -12.26 -1.76
C THR A 55 3.01 -13.33 -0.87
N GLN A 56 1.68 -13.44 -0.89
CA GLN A 56 0.97 -14.51 -0.17
C GLN A 56 1.50 -15.91 -0.55
N GLN A 57 1.77 -16.15 -1.84
CA GLN A 57 2.30 -17.43 -2.33
C GLN A 57 3.70 -17.73 -1.77
N ARG A 58 4.56 -16.71 -1.63
CA ARG A 58 5.87 -16.88 -1.01
C ARG A 58 5.74 -17.16 0.48
N ILE A 59 4.81 -16.48 1.15
CA ILE A 59 4.55 -16.65 2.59
C ILE A 59 3.94 -18.02 2.89
N SER A 60 3.05 -18.54 2.04
CA SER A 60 2.51 -19.89 2.21
C SER A 60 3.58 -20.98 2.10
N ASN A 61 4.66 -20.72 1.38
CA ASN A 61 5.81 -21.62 1.28
C ASN A 61 6.78 -21.48 2.47
N LEU A 62 6.66 -20.44 3.29
CA LEU A 62 7.44 -20.25 4.50
C LEU A 62 6.77 -20.99 5.66
N ALA A 63 7.48 -21.97 6.24
CA ALA A 63 7.00 -22.66 7.43
C ALA A 63 6.72 -21.66 8.56
N GLY A 64 5.46 -21.57 9.01
CA GLY A 64 5.01 -20.65 10.06
C GLY A 64 4.57 -19.25 9.58
N GLY A 65 4.50 -19.02 8.26
CA GLY A 65 3.91 -17.80 7.69
C GLY A 65 4.70 -16.51 7.93
N PHE A 66 4.03 -15.37 7.71
CA PHE A 66 4.63 -14.04 7.73
C PHE A 66 5.21 -13.68 9.11
N GLY A 67 4.47 -13.97 10.19
CA GLY A 67 4.90 -13.66 11.55
C GLY A 67 6.21 -14.36 11.93
N ASN A 68 6.37 -15.64 11.59
CA ASN A 68 7.62 -16.37 11.84
C ASN A 68 8.80 -15.81 11.04
N TRP A 69 8.57 -15.47 9.76
CA TRP A 69 9.59 -14.80 8.94
C TRP A 69 10.03 -13.49 9.57
N LEU A 70 9.08 -12.67 10.01
CA LEU A 70 9.37 -11.37 10.58
C LEU A 70 10.15 -11.47 11.90
N SER A 71 9.71 -12.34 12.81
CA SER A 71 10.40 -12.57 14.09
C SER A 71 11.86 -12.98 13.88
N LYS A 72 12.15 -13.81 12.86
CA LYS A 72 13.52 -14.19 12.51
C LYS A 72 14.34 -13.00 12.03
N LYS A 73 13.77 -12.11 11.19
CA LYS A 73 14.45 -10.90 10.73
C LYS A 73 14.72 -9.93 11.87
N MET A 74 13.77 -9.74 12.78
CA MET A 74 13.93 -8.89 13.97
C MET A 74 14.98 -9.46 14.95
N ALA A 75 15.05 -10.78 15.10
CA ALA A 75 16.05 -11.43 15.94
C ALA A 75 17.49 -11.28 15.42
N MET A 76 17.67 -10.92 14.14
CA MET A 76 18.99 -10.64 13.56
C MET A 76 19.49 -9.22 13.86
N ASP A 77 18.76 -8.42 14.67
CA ASP A 77 19.06 -7.03 15.03
C ASP A 77 19.33 -6.11 13.82
N GLU A 78 18.71 -6.43 12.69
CA GLU A 78 18.85 -5.65 11.47
C GLU A 78 17.86 -4.50 11.44
N LYS A 79 18.32 -3.30 11.08
CA LYS A 79 17.42 -2.17 10.77
C LYS A 79 16.85 -2.34 9.36
N PHE A 80 15.55 -2.51 9.25
CA PHE A 80 14.83 -2.63 7.97
C PHE A 80 13.42 -2.07 8.04
N ASP A 81 12.92 -1.54 6.93
CA ASP A 81 11.54 -1.11 6.81
C ASP A 81 10.75 -2.11 5.97
N ILE A 82 9.44 -2.15 6.18
CA ILE A 82 8.52 -2.92 5.36
C ILE A 82 7.59 -1.96 4.62
N LEU A 83 7.61 -1.99 3.29
CA LEU A 83 6.57 -1.37 2.49
C LEU A 83 5.47 -2.40 2.22
N MET A 84 4.29 -2.16 2.75
CA MET A 84 3.08 -2.88 2.39
C MET A 84 2.44 -2.21 1.17
N VAL A 85 1.98 -2.99 0.20
CA VAL A 85 1.35 -2.52 -1.03
C VAL A 85 0.09 -3.34 -1.30
N ASP A 86 -1.03 -2.66 -1.57
CA ASP A 86 -2.22 -3.27 -2.14
C ASP A 86 -2.09 -3.30 -3.68
N ASN A 87 -2.00 -4.50 -4.22
CA ASN A 87 -1.92 -4.78 -5.65
C ASN A 87 -3.28 -5.16 -6.25
N LYS A 88 -4.38 -5.10 -5.49
CA LYS A 88 -5.74 -5.31 -6.01
C LYS A 88 -6.06 -4.19 -7.02
N PRO A 89 -6.81 -4.49 -8.10
CA PRO A 89 -7.29 -3.45 -9.01
C PRO A 89 -8.15 -2.42 -8.28
N PHE A 90 -7.92 -1.14 -8.53
CA PHE A 90 -8.68 -0.03 -7.97
C PHE A 90 -9.19 0.89 -9.07
N ARG A 91 -10.28 1.60 -8.76
CA ARG A 91 -10.94 2.50 -9.71
C ARG A 91 -10.71 3.94 -9.33
N ILE A 92 -10.31 4.76 -10.29
CA ILE A 92 -10.29 6.21 -10.18
C ILE A 92 -11.42 6.77 -11.02
N GLU A 93 -12.19 7.68 -10.44
CA GLU A 93 -13.18 8.47 -11.16
C GLU A 93 -12.68 9.91 -11.28
N ILE A 94 -12.60 10.40 -12.51
CA ILE A 94 -12.17 11.75 -12.84
C ILE A 94 -13.35 12.48 -13.45
N GLY A 95 -13.85 13.49 -12.76
CA GLY A 95 -14.80 14.45 -13.33
C GLY A 95 -14.09 15.33 -14.35
N VAL A 96 -14.70 15.50 -15.51
CA VAL A 96 -14.23 16.38 -16.60
C VAL A 96 -15.33 17.40 -16.84
N GLU A 97 -14.95 18.66 -16.78
CA GLU A 97 -15.81 19.80 -17.11
C GLU A 97 -15.08 20.65 -18.14
N GLY A 98 -15.76 21.07 -19.19
CA GLY A 98 -15.16 21.90 -20.24
C GLY A 98 -16.17 22.37 -21.26
N MET A 99 -15.72 23.22 -22.18
CA MET A 99 -16.50 23.67 -23.32
C MET A 99 -16.09 22.84 -24.54
N SER A 100 -17.07 22.39 -25.33
CA SER A 100 -16.81 21.84 -26.66
C SER A 100 -16.45 22.95 -27.65
N MET A 101 -15.99 22.58 -28.85
CA MET A 101 -15.56 23.56 -29.87
C MET A 101 -16.66 24.51 -30.33
N ASP A 102 -17.92 24.15 -30.12
CA ASP A 102 -19.13 24.94 -30.39
C ASP A 102 -19.65 25.70 -29.17
N ASP A 103 -18.81 25.86 -28.13
CA ASP A 103 -19.10 26.63 -26.91
C ASP A 103 -20.28 26.07 -26.08
N VAL A 104 -20.47 24.76 -26.13
CA VAL A 104 -21.45 24.05 -25.28
C VAL A 104 -20.74 23.49 -24.05
N ALA A 105 -21.30 23.76 -22.87
CA ALA A 105 -20.81 23.18 -21.62
C ALA A 105 -21.00 21.66 -21.60
N GLN A 106 -19.90 20.93 -21.43
CA GLN A 106 -19.86 19.48 -21.34
C GLN A 106 -19.39 19.07 -19.94
N THR A 107 -20.11 18.13 -19.35
CA THR A 107 -19.68 17.44 -18.13
C THR A 107 -19.63 15.95 -18.39
N GLY A 108 -18.63 15.28 -17.83
CA GLY A 108 -18.45 13.85 -18.01
C GLY A 108 -17.62 13.24 -16.90
N THR A 109 -17.70 11.92 -16.76
CA THR A 109 -16.90 11.17 -15.79
C THR A 109 -16.08 10.12 -16.52
N ALA A 110 -14.76 10.23 -16.45
CA ALA A 110 -13.84 9.19 -16.88
C ALA A 110 -13.64 8.19 -15.72
N LYS A 111 -13.77 6.90 -16.03
CA LYS A 111 -13.56 5.80 -15.08
C LYS A 111 -12.34 5.02 -15.51
N LEU A 112 -11.29 5.05 -14.69
CA LEU A 112 -10.04 4.35 -14.94
C LEU A 112 -9.92 3.17 -13.98
N MET A 113 -9.61 2.00 -14.51
CA MET A 113 -9.24 0.83 -13.70
C MET A 113 -7.73 0.68 -13.74
N LEU A 114 -7.09 0.75 -12.57
CA LEU A 114 -5.64 0.68 -12.41
C LEU A 114 -5.28 -0.48 -11.49
N ARG A 115 -4.06 -1.01 -11.64
CA ARG A 115 -3.52 -2.04 -10.77
C ARG A 115 -2.02 -1.80 -10.58
N LEU A 116 -1.56 -1.87 -9.34
CA LEU A 116 -0.13 -1.89 -9.03
C LEU A 116 0.40 -3.30 -9.26
N ASP A 117 1.41 -3.44 -10.11
CA ASP A 117 1.98 -4.76 -10.39
C ASP A 117 2.89 -5.22 -9.24
N HIS A 118 2.64 -6.43 -8.76
CA HIS A 118 3.34 -7.06 -7.64
C HIS A 118 4.87 -7.16 -7.85
N GLU A 119 5.31 -7.52 -9.05
CA GLU A 119 6.73 -7.63 -9.42
C GLU A 119 7.45 -6.29 -9.42
N ASN A 120 6.69 -5.21 -9.59
CA ASN A 120 7.18 -3.85 -9.69
C ASN A 120 6.76 -2.98 -8.49
N SER A 121 6.17 -3.56 -7.44
CA SER A 121 5.76 -2.86 -6.21
C SER A 121 6.91 -2.09 -5.56
N ASN A 122 8.13 -2.62 -5.69
CA ASN A 122 9.34 -1.97 -5.23
C ASN A 122 9.62 -0.61 -5.90
N ARG A 123 9.16 -0.39 -7.15
CA ARG A 123 9.34 0.88 -7.88
C ARG A 123 8.47 2.01 -7.32
N ILE A 124 7.42 1.67 -6.57
CA ILE A 124 6.57 2.65 -5.90
C ILE A 124 7.39 3.47 -4.90
N ILE A 125 8.40 2.87 -4.26
CA ILE A 125 9.28 3.56 -3.31
C ILE A 125 9.99 4.75 -3.98
N GLY A 126 10.49 4.58 -5.21
CA GLY A 126 11.12 5.66 -5.96
C GLY A 126 10.14 6.80 -6.23
N VAL A 127 8.91 6.46 -6.65
CA VAL A 127 7.84 7.44 -6.88
C VAL A 127 7.45 8.18 -5.59
N LEU A 128 7.35 7.48 -4.46
CA LEU A 128 7.00 8.06 -3.15
C LEU A 128 8.14 8.93 -2.56
N ARG A 129 9.41 8.61 -2.85
CA ARG A 129 10.57 9.41 -2.41
C ARG A 129 10.73 10.70 -3.22
N GLU A 130 10.46 10.65 -4.52
CA GLU A 130 10.71 11.77 -5.43
C GLU A 130 9.54 12.73 -5.61
N LYS A 131 8.31 12.32 -5.26
CA LYS A 131 7.13 13.16 -5.41
C LYS A 131 6.45 13.37 -4.08
N ALA A 132 6.16 14.63 -3.76
CA ALA A 132 5.23 14.97 -2.69
C ALA A 132 3.93 14.17 -2.90
N ILE A 133 3.64 13.26 -1.97
CA ILE A 133 2.41 12.49 -1.96
C ILE A 133 1.28 13.52 -1.83
N LYS A 134 0.67 13.89 -2.95
CA LYS A 134 -0.58 14.65 -2.95
C LYS A 134 -1.66 13.67 -2.52
N VAL A 135 -1.88 13.58 -1.21
CA VAL A 135 -3.08 13.00 -0.65
C VAL A 135 -4.24 13.87 -1.14
N LYS A 136 -4.88 13.46 -2.25
CA LYS A 136 -6.20 13.97 -2.60
C LYS A 136 -7.16 13.35 -1.60
N LYS A 137 -7.28 13.97 -0.42
CA LYS A 137 -8.48 13.80 0.41
C LYS A 137 -9.66 14.08 -0.53
N GLY A 138 -10.46 13.06 -0.80
CA GLY A 138 -11.37 13.03 -1.96
C GLY A 138 -12.16 14.33 -2.20
N PHE A 139 -12.44 14.63 -3.47
CA PHE A 139 -13.16 15.86 -3.89
C PHE A 139 -14.62 15.90 -3.42
N PHE A 140 -15.17 14.78 -2.97
CA PHE A 140 -16.54 14.65 -2.48
C PHE A 140 -16.58 14.10 -1.05
N ARG A 141 -16.20 14.91 -0.06
CA ARG A 141 -16.65 14.66 1.31
C ARG A 141 -18.01 15.33 1.50
N LYS A 142 -19.04 14.57 1.90
CA LYS A 142 -20.17 15.19 2.60
C LYS A 142 -19.60 15.82 3.86
N ARG A 143 -19.81 17.14 4.03
CA ARG A 143 -19.51 17.84 5.27
C ARG A 143 -20.22 17.10 6.40
N THR A 144 -19.44 16.53 7.33
CA THR A 144 -19.95 16.15 8.65
C THR A 144 -19.71 17.33 9.57
#